data_AF-A0A1Z5SHS8-F1
#
_entry.id   AF-A0A1Z5SHS8-F1
#
_cell.length_a   1.000
_cell.length_b   1.000
_cell.length_c   1.000
_cell.angle_alpha   90.00
_cell.angle_beta   90.00
_cell.angle_gamma   90.00
#
_symmetry.space_group_name_H-M   'P 1'
#
loop_
_entity.id
_entity.type
_entity.pdbx_description
1 polymer ?
#
loop_
_entity_poly.entity_id
_entity_poly.type
_entity_poly.pdbx_seq_one_letter_code
_entity_poly.pdbx_strand_id
1 'polypeptide(L)'
;MMQLIHIDHPNIPVGIRQAFEKKVTDIADWLGINPNWLMQVMYAESRMNAQAKNIQNGRLIAAGLLQWTKASGLPGAPKTVLQYNHLQQLDWVKKYFAPYRGAMHSYFDVYLVTFFPSAVGQGDGYVFATRKLPASLIAKQNPAINMVRDGKITMAEFKQYVWSSTPVAVRSLVFTTSQFVKALKDKTTKVITAVKEDPDNLGDTVAGIGTILAFFFLSAA
;
A
#
# COMPACT_ATOMS: atom_id res chain seq x y z
N MET A 1 -5.86 17.16 -16.84
CA MET A 1 -4.94 16.88 -15.72
C MET A 1 -5.58 15.78 -14.87
N MET A 2 -4.86 14.74 -14.49
CA MET A 2 -5.43 13.67 -13.65
C MET A 2 -5.62 14.23 -12.23
N GLN A 3 -6.83 14.20 -11.68
CA GLN A 3 -7.06 14.58 -10.29
C GLN A 3 -6.37 13.57 -9.38
N LEU A 4 -5.57 14.05 -8.42
CA LEU A 4 -4.94 13.16 -7.44
C LEU A 4 -5.95 12.66 -6.42
N ILE A 5 -5.94 11.35 -6.18
CA ILE A 5 -6.73 10.77 -5.08
C ILE A 5 -6.27 11.34 -3.74
N HIS A 6 -7.20 11.47 -2.79
CA HIS A 6 -6.95 11.97 -1.43
C HIS A 6 -6.47 13.42 -1.33
N ILE A 7 -6.40 14.20 -2.42
CA ILE A 7 -5.93 15.60 -2.36
C ILE A 7 -6.82 16.47 -1.46
N ASP A 8 -8.11 16.15 -1.40
CA ASP A 8 -9.08 16.86 -0.56
C ASP A 8 -9.19 16.32 0.87
N HIS A 9 -8.34 15.36 1.25
CA HIS A 9 -8.35 14.80 2.59
C HIS A 9 -8.11 15.91 3.64
N PRO A 10 -8.86 15.93 4.76
CA PRO A 10 -8.78 17.02 5.75
C PRO A 10 -7.41 17.16 6.41
N ASN A 11 -6.61 16.09 6.41
CA ASN A 11 -5.24 16.14 6.92
C ASN A 11 -4.26 16.89 5.99
N ILE A 12 -4.67 17.28 4.78
CA ILE A 12 -3.91 18.18 3.90
C ILE A 12 -4.54 19.58 4.03
N PRO A 13 -3.83 20.57 4.63
CA PRO A 13 -4.35 21.92 4.77
C PRO A 13 -4.78 22.50 3.41
N VAL A 14 -5.98 23.07 3.35
CA VAL A 14 -6.57 23.61 2.10
C VAL A 14 -5.62 24.56 1.39
N GLY A 15 -4.98 25.48 2.14
CA GLY A 15 -4.06 26.49 1.60
C GLY A 15 -2.78 25.94 0.96
N ILE A 16 -2.46 24.64 1.11
CA ILE A 16 -1.29 24.03 0.49
C ILE A 16 -1.61 22.97 -0.57
N ARG A 17 -2.89 22.66 -0.81
CA ARG A 17 -3.30 21.53 -1.69
C ARG A 17 -2.72 21.65 -3.09
N GLN A 18 -2.81 22.83 -3.72
CA GLN A 18 -2.27 23.02 -5.06
C GLN A 18 -0.74 22.81 -5.11
N ALA A 19 -0.01 23.33 -4.12
CA ALA A 19 1.43 23.13 -4.03
C ALA A 19 1.79 21.66 -3.74
N PHE A 20 0.98 20.97 -2.93
CA PHE A 20 1.14 19.57 -2.62
C PHE A 20 0.91 18.69 -3.85
N GLU A 21 -0.20 18.90 -4.57
CA GLU A 21 -0.53 18.21 -5.82
C GLU A 21 0.57 18.37 -6.87
N LYS A 22 1.01 19.62 -7.10
CA LYS A 22 2.09 19.90 -8.04
C LYS A 22 3.36 19.14 -7.64
N LYS A 23 3.75 19.20 -6.37
CA LYS A 23 4.99 18.57 -5.90
C LYS A 23 4.94 17.05 -5.98
N VAL A 24 3.80 16.43 -5.66
CA VAL A 24 3.62 14.97 -5.83
C VAL A 24 3.74 14.59 -7.31
N THR A 25 3.11 15.36 -8.19
CA THR A 25 3.17 15.12 -9.65
C THR A 25 4.60 15.24 -10.16
N ASP A 26 5.30 16.33 -9.82
CA ASP A 26 6.71 16.53 -10.22
C ASP A 26 7.63 15.38 -9.73
N ILE A 27 7.39 14.86 -8.53
CA ILE A 27 8.15 13.73 -7.98
C ILE A 27 7.83 12.44 -8.73
N ALA A 28 6.54 12.16 -8.97
CA ALA A 28 6.09 10.96 -9.65
C ALA A 28 6.58 10.91 -11.09
N ASP A 29 6.49 12.03 -11.82
CA ASP A 29 7.02 12.19 -13.17
C ASP A 29 8.53 11.93 -13.20
N TRP A 30 9.27 12.52 -12.25
CA TRP A 30 10.70 12.27 -12.12
C TRP A 30 11.01 10.80 -11.85
N LEU A 31 10.24 10.13 -10.99
CA LEU A 31 10.39 8.71 -10.67
C LEU A 31 9.94 7.77 -11.80
N GLY A 32 9.14 8.26 -12.76
CA GLY A 32 8.52 7.45 -13.81
C GLY A 32 7.37 6.58 -13.31
N ILE A 33 6.59 7.06 -12.34
CA ILE A 33 5.48 6.32 -11.72
C ILE A 33 4.16 7.10 -11.79
N ASN A 34 3.04 6.43 -11.56
CA ASN A 34 1.75 7.10 -11.40
C ASN A 34 1.71 7.88 -10.07
N PRO A 35 1.38 9.18 -10.05
CA PRO A 35 1.35 9.97 -8.81
C PRO A 35 0.32 9.48 -7.79
N ASN A 36 -0.77 8.84 -8.22
CA ASN A 36 -1.74 8.25 -7.31
C ASN A 36 -1.16 7.09 -6.48
N TRP A 37 -0.06 6.47 -6.90
CA TRP A 37 0.63 5.47 -6.07
C TRP A 37 1.26 6.10 -4.83
N LEU A 38 1.91 7.27 -4.97
CA LEU A 38 2.45 8.01 -3.83
C LEU A 38 1.32 8.52 -2.92
N MET A 39 0.23 9.02 -3.50
CA MET A 39 -0.94 9.46 -2.73
C MET A 39 -1.54 8.30 -1.92
N GLN A 40 -1.69 7.13 -2.53
CA GLN A 40 -2.24 5.98 -1.84
C GLN A 40 -1.32 5.45 -0.75
N VAL A 41 0.00 5.40 -0.97
CA VAL A 41 0.95 5.01 0.08
C VAL A 41 0.88 5.99 1.26
N MET A 42 0.94 7.30 1.03
CA MET A 42 0.84 8.29 2.11
C MET A 42 -0.52 8.21 2.85
N TYR A 43 -1.60 7.90 2.14
CA TYR A 43 -2.89 7.66 2.76
C TYR A 43 -2.90 6.39 3.60
N ALA A 44 -2.29 5.31 3.11
CA ALA A 44 -2.19 4.03 3.82
C ALA A 44 -1.37 4.17 5.12
N GLU A 45 -0.24 4.88 5.05
CA GLU A 45 0.69 5.05 6.17
C GLU A 45 0.17 6.00 7.24
N SER A 46 -0.40 7.15 6.86
CA SER A 46 -0.73 8.20 7.85
C SER A 46 -2.06 8.91 7.62
N ARG A 47 -2.87 8.46 6.66
CA ARG A 47 -4.06 9.18 6.20
C ARG A 47 -3.72 10.62 5.79
N MET A 48 -2.61 10.80 5.08
CA MET A 48 -2.09 12.12 4.65
C MET A 48 -1.70 13.07 5.79
N ASN A 49 -1.53 12.57 7.01
CA ASN A 49 -1.15 13.39 8.15
C ASN A 49 0.37 13.45 8.31
N ALA A 50 0.97 14.61 7.98
CA ALA A 50 2.40 14.86 8.18
C ALA A 50 2.83 14.86 9.67
N GLN A 51 1.88 14.93 10.60
CA GLN A 51 2.13 14.94 12.04
C GLN A 51 1.66 13.64 12.72
N ALA A 52 1.34 12.59 11.94
CA ALA A 52 0.98 11.30 12.50
C ALA A 52 2.12 10.75 13.38
N LYS A 53 1.75 10.16 14.51
CA LYS A 53 2.68 9.56 15.47
C LYS A 53 2.20 8.14 15.76
N ASN A 54 3.08 7.18 15.61
CA ASN A 54 2.86 5.81 16.07
C ASN A 54 3.74 5.57 17.28
N ILE A 55 3.09 5.40 18.43
CA ILE A 55 3.74 5.18 19.73
C ILE A 55 3.43 3.76 20.15
N GLN A 56 4.47 2.98 20.43
CA GLN A 56 4.35 1.63 20.99
C GLN A 56 5.18 1.55 22.26
N ASN A 57 4.60 1.03 23.34
CA ASN A 57 5.25 0.88 24.64
C ASN A 57 5.93 2.18 25.12
N GLY A 58 5.23 3.32 24.97
CA GLY A 58 5.72 4.65 25.35
C GLY A 58 6.81 5.24 24.44
N ARG A 59 7.17 4.58 23.33
CA ARG A 59 8.21 5.03 22.41
C ARG A 59 7.62 5.41 21.05
N LEU A 60 8.02 6.56 20.52
CA LEU A 60 7.74 6.93 19.13
C LEU A 60 8.54 6.01 18.20
N ILE A 61 7.85 5.14 17.47
CA ILE A 61 8.47 4.16 16.56
C ILE A 61 8.44 4.61 15.10
N ALA A 62 7.45 5.43 14.72
CA ALA A 62 7.22 5.89 13.37
C ALA A 62 6.43 7.20 13.36
N ALA A 63 6.65 8.09 12.38
CA ALA A 63 5.94 9.36 12.29
C ALA A 63 5.84 9.92 10.87
N GLY A 64 4.90 10.83 10.63
CA GLY A 64 4.78 11.60 9.38
C GLY A 64 4.14 10.86 8.20
N LEU A 65 4.20 11.46 7.01
CA LEU A 65 3.48 11.05 5.80
C LEU A 65 3.71 9.60 5.39
N LEU A 66 4.94 9.09 5.57
CA LEU A 66 5.30 7.69 5.27
C LEU A 66 5.55 6.87 6.53
N GLN A 67 5.12 7.34 7.71
CA GLN A 67 5.43 6.67 8.98
C GLN A 67 6.94 6.37 9.12
N TRP A 68 7.77 7.38 8.84
CA TRP A 68 9.22 7.34 8.85
C TRP A 68 9.76 6.73 10.14
N THR A 69 10.57 5.68 10.02
CA THR A 69 11.25 5.00 11.13
C THR A 69 12.75 5.29 11.13
N LYS A 70 13.49 4.78 12.13
CA LYS A 70 14.96 4.80 12.10
C LYS A 70 15.55 4.10 10.87
N ALA A 71 14.88 3.07 10.35
CA ALA A 71 15.33 2.31 9.19
C ALA A 71 15.11 3.03 7.85
N SER A 72 14.35 4.13 7.84
CA SER A 72 14.06 4.90 6.62
C SER A 72 15.27 5.65 6.06
N GLY A 73 16.35 5.80 6.82
CA GLY A 73 17.53 6.58 6.42
C GLY A 73 17.37 8.09 6.55
N LEU A 74 16.20 8.59 6.98
CA LEU A 74 16.01 10.00 7.31
C LEU A 74 16.76 10.34 8.62
N PRO A 75 17.74 11.27 8.63
CA PRO A 75 18.52 11.61 9.81
C PRO A 75 17.66 12.04 11.01
N GLY A 76 17.75 11.30 12.11
CA GLY A 76 17.03 11.57 13.35
C GLY A 76 15.55 11.16 13.37
N ALA A 77 15.06 10.45 12.34
CA ALA A 77 13.72 9.86 12.36
C ALA A 77 13.58 8.84 13.51
N PRO A 78 12.37 8.66 14.07
CA PRO A 78 11.11 9.31 13.70
C PRO A 78 10.93 10.74 14.26
N LYS A 79 11.77 11.20 15.19
CA LYS A 79 11.52 12.46 15.93
C LYS A 79 11.67 13.70 15.05
N THR A 80 12.72 13.75 14.22
CA THR A 80 13.02 14.95 13.39
C THR A 80 11.96 15.20 12.33
N VAL A 81 11.29 14.15 11.82
CA VAL A 81 10.32 14.32 10.73
C VAL A 81 9.11 15.17 11.14
N LEU A 82 8.77 15.20 12.43
CA LEU A 82 7.69 16.00 12.97
C LEU A 82 7.96 17.51 12.89
N GLN A 83 9.22 17.92 12.67
CA GLN A 83 9.58 19.32 12.43
C GLN A 83 9.24 19.76 11.00
N TYR A 84 8.93 18.82 10.10
CA TYR A 84 8.62 19.10 8.70
C TYR A 84 7.12 19.12 8.46
N ASN A 85 6.67 20.13 7.69
CA ASN A 85 5.31 20.16 7.14
C ASN A 85 5.16 19.17 5.97
N HIS A 86 3.95 19.04 5.42
CA HIS A 86 3.66 18.16 4.28
C HIS A 86 4.62 18.35 3.10
N LEU A 87 4.82 19.60 2.66
CA LEU A 87 5.66 19.90 1.50
C LEU A 87 7.12 19.56 1.75
N GLN A 88 7.64 19.82 2.95
CA GLN A 88 9.02 19.47 3.33
C GLN A 88 9.19 17.95 3.43
N GLN A 89 8.18 17.22 3.91
CA GLN A 89 8.23 15.76 3.91
C GLN A 89 8.22 15.19 2.49
N LEU A 90 7.56 15.83 1.52
CA LEU A 90 7.65 15.41 0.11
C LEU A 90 9.08 15.49 -0.46
N ASP A 91 9.94 16.39 0.03
CA ASP A 91 11.37 16.37 -0.36
C ASP A 91 12.06 15.09 0.11
N TRP A 92 11.71 14.62 1.30
CA TRP A 92 12.19 13.34 1.83
C TRP A 92 11.58 12.16 1.10
N VAL A 93 10.30 12.22 0.71
CA VAL A 93 9.68 11.20 -0.15
C VAL A 93 10.50 11.03 -1.43
N LYS A 94 10.81 12.13 -2.13
CA LYS A 94 11.66 12.06 -3.34
C LYS A 94 13.01 11.38 -3.07
N LYS A 95 13.70 11.77 -1.99
CA LYS A 95 15.00 11.19 -1.61
C LYS A 95 14.90 9.70 -1.28
N TYR A 96 13.84 9.29 -0.58
CA TYR A 96 13.63 7.92 -0.14
C TYR A 96 13.36 6.97 -1.31
N PHE A 97 12.56 7.41 -2.28
CA PHE A 97 12.21 6.62 -3.46
C PHE A 97 13.25 6.71 -4.60
N ALA A 98 14.16 7.69 -4.58
CA ALA A 98 15.18 7.89 -5.61
C ALA A 98 15.99 6.62 -5.98
N PRO A 99 16.42 5.76 -5.02
CA PRO A 99 17.16 4.54 -5.35
C PRO A 99 16.36 3.51 -6.18
N TYR A 100 15.03 3.63 -6.21
CA TYR A 100 14.12 2.69 -6.89
C TYR A 100 13.55 3.24 -8.20
N ARG A 101 14.04 4.41 -8.65
CA ARG A 101 13.63 5.03 -9.91
C ARG A 101 13.82 4.05 -11.07
N GLY A 102 12.77 3.85 -11.86
CA GLY A 102 12.77 2.91 -13.00
C GLY A 102 12.58 1.43 -12.62
N ALA A 103 12.48 1.09 -11.33
CA ALA A 103 12.24 -0.27 -10.85
C ALA A 103 10.82 -0.48 -10.29
N MET A 104 10.03 0.59 -10.16
CA MET A 104 8.65 0.53 -9.65
C MET A 104 7.66 0.58 -10.81
N HIS A 105 6.96 -0.52 -11.05
CA HIS A 105 6.05 -0.66 -12.20
C HIS A 105 4.57 -0.82 -11.79
N SER A 106 4.31 -0.81 -10.48
CA SER A 106 2.96 -0.93 -9.93
C SER A 106 2.86 -0.25 -8.56
N TYR A 107 1.62 -0.01 -8.11
CA TYR A 107 1.36 0.41 -6.73
C TYR A 107 1.91 -0.60 -5.70
N PHE A 108 1.92 -1.90 -6.01
CA PHE A 108 2.56 -2.90 -5.15
C PHE A 108 4.03 -2.61 -4.93
N ASP A 109 4.76 -2.20 -5.96
CA ASP A 109 6.20 -1.92 -5.85
C ASP A 109 6.45 -0.65 -5.02
N VAL A 110 5.64 0.41 -5.23
CA VAL A 110 5.77 1.66 -4.45
C VAL A 110 5.48 1.41 -2.98
N TYR A 111 4.45 0.62 -2.66
CA TYR A 111 4.16 0.28 -1.26
C TYR A 111 5.22 -0.69 -0.70
N LEU A 112 5.73 -1.63 -1.50
CA LEU A 112 6.78 -2.54 -1.07
C LEU A 112 8.03 -1.78 -0.64
N VAL A 113 8.37 -0.67 -1.29
CA VAL A 113 9.51 0.16 -0.89
C VAL A 113 9.36 0.72 0.52
N THR A 114 8.16 1.11 0.98
CA THR A 114 7.97 1.60 2.36
C THR A 114 7.93 0.47 3.39
N PHE A 115 7.50 -0.71 2.98
CA PHE A 115 7.35 -1.86 3.88
C PHE A 115 8.62 -2.73 3.98
N PHE A 116 9.10 -3.23 2.84
CA PHE A 116 10.21 -4.17 2.77
C PHE A 116 11.02 -3.97 1.47
N PRO A 117 11.80 -2.87 1.35
CA PRO A 117 12.44 -2.46 0.11
C PRO A 117 13.42 -3.49 -0.47
N SER A 118 14.01 -4.34 0.37
CA SER A 118 14.93 -5.39 -0.06
C SER A 118 14.28 -6.47 -0.94
N ALA A 119 12.94 -6.53 -1.01
CA ALA A 119 12.21 -7.47 -1.86
C ALA A 119 11.81 -6.88 -3.24
N VAL A 120 12.19 -5.64 -3.57
CA VAL A 120 11.91 -5.07 -4.89
C VAL A 120 12.53 -5.95 -5.99
N GLY A 121 11.74 -6.25 -7.02
CA GLY A 121 12.14 -7.12 -8.13
C GLY A 121 12.03 -8.63 -7.85
N GLN A 122 11.64 -9.03 -6.64
CA GLN A 122 11.46 -10.44 -6.28
C GLN A 122 10.09 -10.98 -6.74
N GLY A 123 10.02 -12.29 -6.97
CA GLY A 123 8.80 -13.00 -7.38
C GLY A 123 7.81 -13.28 -6.24
N ASP A 124 6.60 -13.75 -6.59
CA ASP A 124 5.49 -13.96 -5.64
C ASP A 124 5.80 -14.94 -4.49
N GLY A 125 6.67 -15.92 -4.72
CA GLY A 125 7.11 -16.90 -3.72
C GLY A 125 8.21 -16.40 -2.78
N TYR A 126 8.75 -15.19 -2.97
CA TYR A 126 9.81 -14.66 -2.14
C TYR A 126 9.34 -14.45 -0.71
N VAL A 127 10.08 -15.01 0.25
CA VAL A 127 9.82 -14.86 1.69
C VAL A 127 10.58 -13.65 2.22
N PHE A 128 9.87 -12.77 2.91
CA PHE A 128 10.46 -11.56 3.46
C PHE A 128 11.38 -11.94 4.62
N ALA A 129 12.67 -11.84 4.37
CA ALA A 129 13.73 -12.00 5.35
C ALA A 129 14.98 -11.26 4.88
N THR A 130 15.83 -10.88 5.83
CA THR A 130 17.21 -10.50 5.57
C THR A 130 18.13 -11.22 6.55
N ARG A 131 19.44 -11.15 6.33
CA ARG A 131 20.43 -11.67 7.30
C ARG A 131 20.23 -11.12 8.73
N LYS A 132 19.71 -9.89 8.88
CA LYS A 132 19.53 -9.23 10.18
C LYS A 132 18.08 -9.25 10.67
N LEU A 133 17.13 -9.67 9.84
CA LEU A 133 15.70 -9.62 10.14
C LEU A 133 15.03 -10.93 9.70
N PRO A 134 14.79 -11.88 10.63
CA PRO A 134 14.24 -13.19 10.30
C PRO A 134 12.76 -13.11 9.94
N ALA A 135 12.29 -14.01 9.06
CA ALA A 135 10.90 -14.08 8.60
C ALA A 135 9.89 -14.16 9.74
N SER A 136 10.18 -14.94 10.78
CA SER A 136 9.32 -15.11 11.97
C SER A 136 9.09 -13.81 12.73
N LEU A 137 10.12 -12.96 12.84
CA LEU A 137 9.97 -11.66 13.49
C LEU A 137 9.12 -10.71 12.65
N ILE A 138 9.34 -10.69 11.32
CA ILE A 138 8.57 -9.86 10.38
C ILE A 138 7.09 -10.26 10.43
N ALA A 139 6.81 -11.56 10.37
CA ALA A 139 5.47 -12.11 10.43
C ALA A 139 4.78 -11.82 11.77
N LYS A 140 5.50 -11.96 12.89
CA LYS A 140 4.99 -11.64 14.24
C LYS A 140 4.61 -10.16 14.38
N GLN A 141 5.41 -9.26 13.79
CA GLN A 141 5.17 -7.82 13.84
C GLN A 141 4.07 -7.35 12.89
N ASN A 142 3.76 -8.14 11.86
CA ASN A 142 2.80 -7.78 10.81
C ASN A 142 1.72 -8.85 10.64
N PRO A 143 0.92 -9.14 11.68
CA PRO A 143 -0.05 -10.24 11.66
C PRO A 143 -1.18 -10.03 10.63
N ALA A 144 -1.44 -8.79 10.22
CA ALA A 144 -2.42 -8.51 9.17
C ALA A 144 -1.96 -8.92 7.76
N ILE A 145 -0.64 -9.07 7.56
CA ILE A 145 -0.03 -9.45 6.28
C ILE A 145 0.28 -10.95 6.26
N ASN A 146 0.64 -11.55 7.40
CA ASN A 146 0.80 -12.99 7.55
C ASN A 146 -0.59 -13.68 7.60
N MET A 147 -1.26 -13.72 6.45
CA MET A 147 -2.65 -14.16 6.32
C MET A 147 -2.81 -15.66 6.57
N VAL A 148 -1.81 -16.46 6.18
CA VAL A 148 -1.81 -17.92 6.38
C VAL A 148 -1.37 -18.30 7.80
N ARG A 149 -0.75 -17.37 8.55
CA ARG A 149 -0.30 -17.55 9.93
C ARG A 149 0.77 -18.64 10.13
N ASP A 150 1.63 -18.83 9.14
CA ASP A 150 2.69 -19.85 9.15
C ASP A 150 4.05 -19.34 9.65
N GLY A 151 4.10 -18.07 10.08
CA GLY A 151 5.31 -17.46 10.64
C GLY A 151 6.25 -16.88 9.59
N LYS A 152 5.80 -16.71 8.35
CA LYS A 152 6.50 -15.94 7.33
C LYS A 152 5.52 -15.02 6.59
N ILE A 153 6.06 -14.10 5.81
CA ILE A 153 5.28 -13.29 4.87
C ILE A 153 5.90 -13.49 3.50
N THR A 154 5.07 -13.83 2.54
CA THR A 154 5.44 -13.91 1.13
C THR A 154 5.09 -12.63 0.38
N MET A 155 5.73 -12.43 -0.78
CA MET A 155 5.34 -11.36 -1.72
C MET A 155 3.87 -11.49 -2.14
N ALA A 156 3.36 -12.72 -2.33
CA ALA A 156 1.96 -12.98 -2.66
C ALA A 156 1.01 -12.47 -1.55
N GLU A 157 1.29 -12.80 -0.29
CA GLU A 157 0.49 -12.32 0.86
C GLU A 157 0.56 -10.80 1.00
N PHE A 158 1.75 -10.21 0.81
CA PHE A 158 1.89 -8.76 0.79
C PHE A 158 1.02 -8.12 -0.29
N LYS A 159 1.06 -8.61 -1.54
CA LYS A 159 0.21 -8.11 -2.63
C LYS A 159 -1.27 -8.28 -2.29
N GLN A 160 -1.67 -9.41 -1.70
CA GLN A 160 -3.05 -9.63 -1.27
C GLN A 160 -3.49 -8.64 -0.18
N TYR A 161 -2.62 -8.37 0.79
CA TYR A 161 -2.86 -7.37 1.82
C TYR A 161 -3.02 -5.97 1.21
N VAL A 162 -2.10 -5.55 0.34
CA VAL A 162 -2.14 -4.23 -0.33
C VAL A 162 -3.41 -4.07 -1.15
N TRP A 163 -3.82 -5.10 -1.90
CA TRP A 163 -5.07 -5.09 -2.63
C TRP A 163 -6.28 -4.92 -1.69
N SER A 164 -6.33 -5.73 -0.64
CA SER A 164 -7.49 -5.81 0.26
C SER A 164 -7.64 -4.54 1.10
N SER A 165 -6.52 -3.94 1.53
CA SER A 165 -6.49 -2.71 2.32
C SER A 165 -6.71 -1.44 1.48
N THR A 166 -6.59 -1.52 0.15
CA THR A 166 -6.88 -0.39 -0.74
C THR A 166 -8.39 -0.18 -0.87
N PRO A 167 -8.92 1.03 -0.57
CA PRO A 167 -10.35 1.33 -0.69
C PRO A 167 -10.87 1.07 -2.09
N VAL A 168 -12.05 0.46 -2.20
CA VAL A 168 -12.63 0.07 -3.51
C VAL A 168 -12.75 1.27 -4.45
N ALA A 169 -13.15 2.44 -3.92
CA ALA A 169 -13.36 3.66 -4.69
C ALA A 169 -12.11 4.16 -5.45
N VAL A 170 -10.90 3.77 -5.03
CA VAL A 170 -9.65 4.22 -5.67
C VAL A 170 -8.90 3.10 -6.41
N ARG A 171 -9.39 1.85 -6.36
CA ARG A 171 -8.69 0.70 -6.96
C ARG A 171 -8.42 0.86 -8.45
N SER A 172 -9.39 1.38 -9.21
CA SER A 172 -9.24 1.62 -10.65
C SER A 172 -8.21 2.72 -10.99
N LEU A 173 -7.85 3.56 -10.02
CA LEU A 173 -6.90 4.66 -10.19
C LEU A 173 -5.47 4.27 -9.82
N VAL A 174 -5.30 3.20 -9.03
CA VAL A 174 -3.98 2.73 -8.54
C VAL A 174 -3.58 1.37 -9.10
N PHE A 175 -4.52 0.49 -9.45
CA PHE A 175 -4.24 -0.79 -10.10
C PHE A 175 -4.57 -0.72 -11.59
N THR A 176 -3.72 -1.33 -12.42
CA THR A 176 -3.98 -1.41 -13.86
C THR A 176 -5.17 -2.32 -14.15
N THR A 177 -5.83 -2.11 -15.30
CA THR A 177 -6.90 -3.00 -15.80
C THR A 177 -6.41 -4.44 -15.92
N SER A 178 -5.15 -4.66 -16.30
CA SER A 178 -4.58 -6.01 -16.39
C SER A 178 -4.49 -6.70 -15.03
N GLN A 179 -4.10 -5.97 -13.98
CA GLN A 179 -4.06 -6.49 -12.61
C GLN A 179 -5.46 -6.77 -12.09
N PHE A 180 -6.43 -5.90 -12.41
CA PHE A 180 -7.84 -6.10 -12.09
C PHE A 180 -8.42 -7.35 -12.78
N VAL A 181 -8.19 -7.50 -14.10
CA VAL A 181 -8.64 -8.65 -14.87
C VAL A 181 -7.98 -9.94 -14.40
N LYS A 182 -6.68 -9.93 -14.08
CA LYS A 182 -6.01 -11.10 -13.49
C LYS A 182 -6.64 -11.48 -12.15
N ALA A 183 -6.82 -10.52 -11.25
CA ALA A 183 -7.45 -10.77 -9.96
C ALA A 183 -8.88 -11.31 -10.09
N LEU A 184 -9.66 -10.80 -11.05
CA LEU A 184 -10.98 -11.35 -11.38
C LEU A 184 -10.88 -12.77 -11.91
N LYS A 185 -10.02 -13.04 -12.90
CA LYS A 185 -9.82 -14.39 -13.46
C LYS A 185 -9.41 -15.40 -12.39
N ASP A 186 -8.45 -15.05 -11.54
CA ASP A 186 -7.97 -15.92 -10.45
C ASP A 186 -9.10 -16.22 -9.46
N LYS A 187 -9.89 -15.20 -9.11
CA LYS A 187 -11.04 -15.36 -8.22
C LYS A 187 -12.14 -16.21 -8.84
N THR A 188 -12.54 -15.92 -10.09
CA THR A 188 -13.54 -16.70 -10.83
C THR A 188 -13.09 -18.16 -10.97
N THR A 189 -11.81 -18.41 -11.23
CA THR A 189 -11.26 -19.77 -11.31
C THR A 189 -11.42 -20.51 -9.98
N LYS A 190 -11.07 -19.88 -8.85
CA LYS A 190 -11.27 -20.47 -7.53
C LYS A 190 -12.74 -20.82 -7.25
N VAL A 191 -13.67 -19.94 -7.63
CA VAL A 191 -15.11 -20.20 -7.48
C VAL A 191 -15.55 -21.38 -8.35
N ILE A 192 -15.17 -21.40 -9.63
CA ILE A 192 -15.51 -22.50 -10.54
C ILE A 192 -14.95 -23.83 -10.01
N THR A 193 -13.71 -23.83 -9.52
CA THR A 193 -13.11 -25.04 -8.92
C THR A 193 -13.89 -25.50 -7.69
N ALA A 194 -14.19 -24.61 -6.75
CA ALA A 194 -14.96 -24.95 -5.56
C ALA A 194 -16.35 -25.51 -5.91
N VAL A 195 -17.06 -24.91 -6.87
CA VAL A 195 -18.37 -25.39 -7.34
C VAL A 195 -18.28 -26.75 -8.04
N LYS A 196 -17.17 -27.04 -8.74
CA LYS A 196 -16.94 -28.35 -9.36
C LYS A 196 -16.64 -29.44 -8.33
N GLU A 197 -15.94 -29.08 -7.25
CA GLU A 197 -15.53 -30.01 -6.21
C GLU A 197 -16.67 -30.35 -5.25
N ASP A 198 -17.56 -29.39 -4.96
CA ASP A 198 -18.72 -29.57 -4.08
C ASP A 198 -19.95 -28.79 -4.60
N PRO A 199 -20.69 -29.33 -5.59
CA PRO A 199 -21.80 -28.63 -6.23
C PRO A 199 -23.01 -28.43 -5.33
N ASP A 200 -23.16 -29.22 -4.25
CA ASP A 200 -24.33 -29.18 -3.37
C ASP A 200 -24.15 -28.22 -2.18
N ASN A 201 -22.91 -27.76 -1.92
CA ASN A 201 -22.59 -26.81 -0.84
C ASN A 201 -22.28 -25.38 -1.34
N LEU A 202 -23.16 -24.88 -2.22
CA LEU A 202 -23.09 -23.52 -2.76
C LEU A 202 -23.40 -22.44 -1.71
N GLY A 203 -24.21 -22.74 -0.69
CA GLY A 203 -24.67 -21.75 0.30
C GLY A 203 -23.54 -21.11 1.11
N ASP A 204 -22.63 -21.92 1.65
CA ASP A 204 -21.50 -21.45 2.45
C ASP A 204 -20.37 -20.88 1.56
N THR A 205 -20.16 -21.51 0.40
CA THR A 205 -19.19 -21.07 -0.62
C THR A 205 -19.57 -19.70 -1.19
N VAL A 206 -20.86 -19.47 -1.45
CA VAL A 206 -21.39 -18.21 -1.98
C VAL A 206 -21.63 -17.17 -0.87
N ALA A 207 -21.93 -17.54 0.38
CA ALA A 207 -22.05 -16.57 1.48
C ALA A 207 -20.72 -15.85 1.80
N GLY A 208 -19.57 -16.55 1.71
CA GLY A 208 -18.24 -15.92 1.77
C GLY A 208 -17.93 -15.00 0.57
N ILE A 209 -18.69 -15.14 -0.52
CA ILE A 209 -18.60 -14.40 -1.78
C ILE A 209 -19.72 -13.33 -1.88
N GLY A 210 -20.80 -13.42 -1.08
CA GLY A 210 -22.02 -12.62 -1.18
C GLY A 210 -21.83 -11.11 -0.96
N THR A 211 -20.69 -10.71 -0.38
CA THR A 211 -20.27 -9.30 -0.36
C THR A 211 -19.95 -8.75 -1.76
N ILE A 212 -19.90 -9.57 -2.81
CA ILE A 212 -19.39 -9.20 -4.13
C ILE A 212 -20.51 -8.78 -5.08
N LEU A 213 -21.71 -9.38 -5.02
CA LEU A 213 -22.81 -9.01 -5.92
C LEU A 213 -23.51 -7.71 -5.52
N ALA A 214 -23.56 -7.37 -4.24
CA ALA A 214 -24.00 -6.04 -3.79
C ALA A 214 -23.06 -4.91 -4.25
N PHE A 215 -21.81 -5.24 -4.61
CA PHE A 215 -20.83 -4.29 -5.14
C PHE A 215 -20.94 -4.05 -6.65
N PHE A 216 -21.66 -4.89 -7.40
CA PHE A 216 -21.68 -4.85 -8.87
C PHE A 216 -22.86 -4.10 -9.50
N PHE A 217 -23.90 -3.71 -8.73
CA PHE A 217 -25.04 -2.96 -9.26
C PHE A 217 -25.32 -1.60 -8.58
N LEU A 218 -24.59 -1.23 -7.53
CA LEU A 218 -24.77 0.08 -6.86
C LEU A 218 -23.89 1.21 -7.41
N SER A 219 -23.17 0.98 -8.52
CA SER A 219 -22.45 2.04 -9.25
C SER A 219 -22.97 2.26 -10.68
N ALA A 220 -24.14 1.71 -10.98
CA ALA A 220 -24.93 2.04 -12.17
C ALA A 220 -26.34 2.49 -11.74
N ALA A 221 -26.39 3.59 -10.99
CA ALA A 221 -27.57 4.44 -10.79
C ALA A 221 -27.09 5.86 -10.46
#